data_AF-A0A2T4J0U2-F1
#
_entry.id   AF-A0A2T4J0U2-F1
#
_cell.length_a   1.000
_cell.length_b   1.000
_cell.length_c   1.000
_cell.angle_alpha   90.00
_cell.angle_beta   90.00
_cell.angle_gamma   90.00
#
_symmetry.space_group_name_H-M   'P 1'
#
loop_
_entity.id
_entity.type
_entity.pdbx_description
1 polymer ?
#
loop_
_entity_poly.entity_id
_entity_poly.type
_entity_poly.pdbx_seq_one_letter_code
_entity_poly.pdbx_strand_id
1 'polypeptide(L)' 'MSRFIPQGDMTAGQIIDTSYDLLAILRVAEYAARKLQDEPSQDVVHSLPNLLALAIELHAPMHDALESHEGKIGGAS' A
#
# COMPACT_ATOMS: atom_id res chain seq x y z
N MET A 1 -10.19 -14.23 6.48
CA MET A 1 -10.81 -13.65 5.26
C MET A 1 -9.95 -12.48 4.85
N SER A 2 -9.14 -12.63 3.80
CA SER A 2 -8.36 -11.51 3.25
C SER A 2 -9.33 -10.44 2.77
N ARG A 3 -9.15 -9.20 3.22
CA ARG A 3 -9.98 -8.05 2.86
C ARG A 3 -9.67 -7.52 1.45
N PHE A 4 -8.68 -8.08 0.79
CA PHE A 4 -8.20 -7.66 -0.51
C PHE A 4 -8.66 -8.62 -1.61
N ILE A 5 -8.95 -8.05 -2.79
CA ILE A 5 -9.28 -8.76 -4.03
C ILE A 5 -8.26 -9.90 -4.23
N PRO A 6 -8.66 -11.09 -4.72
CA PRO A 6 -7.71 -12.14 -5.06
C PRO A 6 -6.60 -11.56 -5.95
N GLN A 7 -5.35 -11.63 -5.50
CA GLN A 7 -4.18 -10.97 -6.13
C GLN A 7 -4.04 -11.27 -7.63
N GLY A 8 -4.54 -12.44 -8.09
CA GLY A 8 -4.55 -12.84 -9.50
C GLY A 8 -5.51 -12.06 -10.40
N ASP A 9 -6.42 -11.25 -9.84
CA ASP A 9 -7.44 -10.50 -10.57
C ASP A 9 -7.09 -9.01 -10.78
N MET A 10 -6.01 -8.50 -10.15
CA MET A 10 -5.58 -7.13 -10.39
C MET A 10 -5.00 -7.01 -11.80
N THR A 11 -5.59 -6.16 -12.63
CA THR A 11 -5.03 -5.77 -13.93
C THR A 11 -3.78 -4.90 -13.76
N ALA A 12 -2.93 -4.82 -14.78
CA ALA A 12 -1.73 -3.95 -14.74
C ALA A 12 -2.08 -2.49 -14.44
N GLY A 13 -3.20 -1.97 -14.96
CA GLY A 13 -3.69 -0.63 -14.64
C GLY A 13 -4.05 -0.48 -13.16
N GLN A 14 -4.77 -1.45 -12.59
CA GLN A 14 -5.11 -1.43 -11.16
C GLN A 14 -3.87 -1.51 -10.26
N ILE A 15 -2.81 -2.20 -10.66
CA ILE A 15 -1.54 -2.23 -9.91
C ILE A 15 -0.90 -0.84 -9.91
N ILE A 16 -0.86 -0.17 -11.07
CA ILE A 16 -0.32 1.19 -11.20
C ILE A 16 -1.13 2.16 -10.33
N ASP A 17 -2.45 2.14 -10.43
CA ASP A 17 -3.33 3.01 -9.64
C ASP A 17 -3.14 2.76 -8.13
N THR A 18 -3.12 1.49 -7.72
CA THR A 18 -2.88 1.09 -6.33
C THR A 18 -1.51 1.56 -5.83
N SER A 19 -0.49 1.57 -6.69
CA SER A 19 0.86 2.06 -6.34
C SER A 19 0.87 3.56 -6.08
N TYR A 20 0.09 4.34 -6.83
CA TYR A 20 -0.07 5.77 -6.61
C TYR A 20 -0.88 6.05 -5.34
N ASP A 21 -1.94 5.28 -5.09
CA ASP A 21 -2.73 5.39 -3.85
C ASP A 21 -1.88 5.06 -2.61
N LEU A 22 -1.08 3.98 -2.67
CA LEU A 22 -0.15 3.63 -1.60
C LEU A 22 0.88 4.74 -1.37
N LEU A 23 1.45 5.31 -2.43
CA LEU A 23 2.37 6.45 -2.32
C LEU A 23 1.70 7.68 -1.69
N ALA A 24 0.45 7.96 -2.04
CA ALA A 24 -0.31 9.06 -1.44
C ALA A 24 -0.53 8.84 0.07
N ILE A 25 -0.89 7.62 0.48
CA ILE A 25 -1.02 7.24 1.89
C ILE A 25 0.30 7.44 2.64
N LEU A 26 1.42 6.97 2.07
CA LEU A 26 2.74 7.13 2.69
C LEU A 26 3.15 8.59 2.83
N ARG A 27 2.83 9.45 1.85
CA ARG A 27 3.07 10.90 1.95
C ARG A 27 2.23 11.56 3.03
N VAL A 28 0.97 11.16 3.19
CA VAL A 28 0.11 11.64 4.29
C VAL A 28 0.67 11.21 5.65
N ALA A 29 1.10 9.95 5.77
CA ALA A 29 1.73 9.44 6.98
C ALA A 29 3.01 10.19 7.33
N GLU A 30 3.87 10.45 6.33
CA GLU A 30 5.09 11.24 6.50
C GLU A 30 4.78 12.67 6.95
N TYR A 31 3.84 13.34 6.28
CA TYR A 31 3.44 14.70 6.64
C TYR A 31 2.88 14.76 8.07
N ALA A 32 2.02 13.81 8.44
CA ALA A 32 1.47 13.70 9.79
C ALA A 32 2.58 13.48 10.84
N ALA A 33 3.53 12.59 10.56
CA ALA A 33 4.66 12.34 11.45
C ALA A 33 5.54 13.58 11.66
N ARG A 34 5.77 14.38 10.60
CA ARG A 34 6.47 15.67 10.72
C ARG A 34 5.67 16.66 11.55
N LYS A 35 4.36 16.76 11.33
CA LYS A 35 3.49 17.68 12.07
C LYS A 35 3.38 17.37 13.56
N LEU A 36 3.47 16.09 13.93
CA LEU A 36 3.49 15.68 15.35
C LEU A 36 4.67 16.23 16.14
N GLN A 37 5.77 16.63 15.48
CA GLN A 37 6.91 17.27 16.15
C GLN A 37 6.59 18.70 16.58
N ASP A 38 5.84 19.43 15.75
CA ASP A 38 5.46 20.83 15.99
C ASP A 38 4.20 20.92 16.87
N GLU A 39 3.23 20.02 16.63
CA GLU A 39 1.92 20.02 17.27
C GLU A 39 1.51 18.58 17.63
N PRO A 40 1.84 18.12 18.85
CA PRO A 40 1.52 16.78 19.29
C PRO A 40 0.00 16.53 19.33
N SER A 41 -0.44 15.44 18.70
CA SER A 41 -1.82 14.96 18.73
C SER A 41 -1.87 13.48 19.10
N GLN A 42 -2.50 13.18 20.24
CA GLN A 42 -2.63 11.80 20.72
C GLN A 42 -3.42 10.92 19.74
N ASP A 43 -4.45 11.47 19.10
CA ASP A 43 -5.28 10.72 18.13
C ASP A 43 -4.46 10.30 16.91
N VAL A 44 -3.62 11.20 16.40
CA VAL A 44 -2.74 10.91 15.26
C VAL A 44 -1.63 9.95 15.67
N VAL A 45 -1.03 10.12 16.86
CA VAL A 45 -0.01 9.19 17.40
C VAL A 45 -0.55 7.77 17.51
N HIS A 46 -1.78 7.58 17.98
CA HIS A 46 -2.39 6.26 18.09
C HIS A 46 -2.83 5.68 16.74
N SER A 47 -3.23 6.52 15.79
CA SER A 47 -3.76 6.07 14.49
C SER A 47 -2.67 5.81 13.45
N LEU A 48 -1.54 6.52 13.52
CA LEU A 48 -0.47 6.45 12.54
C LEU A 48 0.18 5.04 12.42
N PRO A 49 0.44 4.29 13.50
CA PRO A 49 0.92 2.92 13.40
C PRO A 49 -0.05 1.99 12.67
N ASN A 50 -1.36 2.15 12.90
CA ASN A 50 -2.38 1.34 12.22
C ASN A 50 -2.43 1.66 10.72
N LEU A 51 -2.31 2.94 10.35
CA LEU A 51 -2.22 3.36 8.95
C LEU A 51 -1.00 2.73 8.25
N LEU A 52 0.16 2.76 8.91
CA LEU A 52 1.39 2.17 8.37
C LEU A 52 1.30 0.65 8.25
N ALA A 53 0.72 -0.03 9.23
CA ALA A 53 0.48 -1.47 9.17
C ALA A 53 -0.41 -1.84 7.97
N LEU A 54 -1.52 -1.12 7.77
CA LEU A 54 -2.40 -1.32 6.62
C LEU A 54 -1.71 -1.03 5.28
N ALA A 55 -0.85 -0.01 5.22
CA ALA A 55 -0.06 0.28 4.03
C ALA A 55 0.91 -0.85 3.69
N ILE A 56 1.55 -1.46 4.70
CA ILE A 56 2.41 -2.64 4.53
C ILE A 56 1.59 -3.85 4.08
N GLU A 57 0.42 -4.08 4.69
CA GLU A 57 -0.49 -5.16 4.29
C GLU A 57 -1.01 -5.00 2.85
N LEU A 58 -1.16 -3.78 2.35
CA LEU A 58 -1.51 -3.51 0.95
C LEU A 58 -0.31 -3.69 0.00
N HIS A 59 0.91 -3.42 0.46
CA HIS A 59 2.11 -3.55 -0.36
C HIS A 59 2.36 -4.98 -0.82
N ALA A 60 2.22 -5.98 0.08
CA ALA A 60 2.42 -7.38 -0.25
C ALA A 60 1.54 -7.89 -1.42
N PRO A 61 0.20 -7.75 -1.39
CA PRO A 61 -0.65 -8.19 -2.50
C PRO A 61 -0.43 -7.43 -3.80
N MET A 62 -0.05 -6.15 -3.73
CA MET A 62 0.33 -5.40 -4.92
C MET A 62 1.63 -5.93 -5.53
N HIS A 63 2.60 -6.31 -4.69
CA HIS A 63 3.87 -6.90 -5.13
C HIS A 63 3.66 -8.29 -5.74
N ASP A 64 2.89 -9.16 -5.08
CA ASP A 64 2.54 -10.49 -5.58
C ASP A 64 1.80 -10.40 -6.94
N ALA A 65 0.90 -9.43 -7.08
CA ALA A 65 0.22 -9.16 -8.35
C ALA A 65 1.23 -8.73 -9.43
N LEU A 66 2.16 -7.83 -9.12
CA LEU A 66 3.21 -7.40 -10.04
C LEU A 66 4.08 -8.57 -10.51
N GLU A 67 4.57 -9.40 -9.59
CA GLU A 67 5.34 -10.61 -9.92
C GLU A 67 4.56 -11.56 -10.84
N SER A 68 3.25 -11.70 -10.63
CA SER A 68 2.39 -12.51 -11.50
C SER A 68 2.29 -11.96 -12.93
N HIS A 69 2.24 -10.63 -13.10
CA HIS A 69 2.26 -10.02 -14.44
C HIS A 69 3.62 -10.17 -15.11
N GLU A 70 4.71 -9.97 -14.38
CA GLU A 70 6.07 -10.16 -14.92
C GLU A 70 6.33 -11.62 -15.32
N GLY A 71 5.89 -12.59 -14.49
CA GLY A 71 5.97 -14.02 -14.80
C GLY A 71 5.17 -14.44 -16.04
N LYS A 72 4.03 -13.78 -16.31
CA LYS A 72 3.25 -14.00 -17.54
C LYS A 72 3.94 -13.43 -18.77
N ILE A 73 4.68 -12.32 -18.65
CA ILE A 73 5.43 -11.71 -19.76
C ILE A 73 6.72 -12.50 -20.07
N GLY A 74 7.31 -13.17 -19.06
CA GLY A 74 8.55 -13.95 -19.18
C GLY A 74 8.43 -15.32 -19.84
N GLY A 75 7.22 -15.84 -20.12
CA GLY A 75 7.04 -17.09 -20.86
C GLY A 75 7.62 -18.32 -20.15
N ALA A 76 7.13 -18.66 -18.96
CA ALA A 76 7.22 -20.04 -18.46
C ALA A 76 5.83 -20.67 -18.59
N SER A 77 5.64 -21.41 -19.69
CA SER A 77 4.58 -22.42 -19.86
C SER A 77 5.11 -23.77 -19.43
#